data_AF-A0A7V6L8V5-F1
#
_entry.id   AF-A0A7V6L8V5-F1
#
_cell.length_a   1.000
_cell.length_b   1.000
_cell.length_c   1.000
_cell.angle_alpha   90.00
_cell.angle_beta   90.00
_cell.angle_gamma   90.00
#
_symmetry.space_group_name_H-M   'P 1'
#
loop_
_entity.id
_entity.type
_entity.pdbx_description
1 polymer ?
#
loop_
_entity_poly.entity_id
_entity_poly.type
_entity_poly.pdbx_seq_one_letter_code
_entity_poly.pdbx_strand_id
1 'polypeptide(L)'
;MGILSPDPGLVFWTTLSFITLLLIMRRYAWKPILHALKLREERITMALRDAETAREEVQKMEETRKQIMEKARLERDSLIQEARAIKDEIVNEARLTAQKEAEKIMLKAREQIDRERKEALAEIRSQVGLLSLEIAGKILKEEMATAEKQQQVLEKYIKNVELN
;
A
#
# COMPACT_ATOMS: atom_id res chain seq x y z
N MET A 1 65.07 -87.16 -41.01
CA MET A 1 64.20 -85.97 -40.95
C MET A 1 62.81 -86.39 -40.49
N GLY A 2 62.66 -86.71 -39.20
CA GLY A 2 61.40 -87.17 -38.63
C GLY A 2 61.03 -86.29 -37.45
N ILE A 3 60.17 -85.28 -37.66
CA ILE A 3 59.50 -84.52 -36.59
C ILE A 3 58.15 -83.92 -37.06
N LEU A 4 57.61 -84.34 -38.21
CA LEU A 4 56.44 -83.70 -38.85
C LEU A 4 55.39 -84.70 -39.36
N SER A 5 55.23 -85.83 -38.67
CA SER A 5 54.06 -86.69 -38.86
C SER A 5 53.25 -86.60 -37.57
N PRO A 6 52.13 -85.87 -37.55
CA PRO A 6 51.33 -85.76 -36.35
C PRO A 6 50.82 -87.16 -35.98
N ASP A 7 51.12 -87.61 -34.76
CA ASP A 7 50.56 -88.83 -34.21
C ASP A 7 49.02 -88.73 -34.29
N PRO A 8 48.33 -89.62 -35.02
CA PRO A 8 46.88 -89.58 -35.18
C PRO A 8 46.14 -89.57 -33.83
N GLY A 9 46.73 -90.18 -32.79
CA GLY A 9 46.18 -90.16 -31.44
C GLY A 9 46.21 -88.76 -30.81
N LEU A 10 47.31 -88.01 -30.95
CA LEU A 10 47.42 -86.64 -30.44
C LEU A 10 46.47 -85.69 -31.15
N VAL A 11 46.30 -85.81 -32.47
CA VAL A 11 45.35 -84.99 -33.24
C VAL A 11 43.91 -85.25 -32.80
N PHE A 12 43.55 -86.52 -32.55
CA PHE A 12 42.21 -86.87 -32.08
C PHE A 12 41.91 -86.27 -30.70
N TRP A 13 42.81 -86.46 -29.72
CA TRP A 13 42.62 -85.94 -28.36
C TRP A 13 42.67 -84.40 -28.28
N THR A 14 43.53 -83.76 -29.07
CA THR A 14 43.57 -82.28 -29.16
C THR A 14 42.31 -81.73 -29.81
N THR A 15 41.78 -82.36 -30.86
CA THR A 15 40.52 -81.94 -31.49
C THR A 15 39.33 -82.15 -30.56
N LEU A 16 39.27 -83.28 -29.86
CA LEU A 16 38.20 -83.58 -28.91
C LEU A 16 38.21 -82.60 -27.71
N SER A 17 39.38 -82.30 -27.16
CA SER A 17 39.53 -81.32 -26.08
C SER A 17 39.21 -79.89 -26.55
N PHE A 18 39.60 -79.51 -27.77
CA PHE A 18 39.23 -78.24 -28.37
C PHE A 18 37.72 -78.10 -28.58
N ILE A 19 37.05 -79.12 -29.11
CA ILE A 19 35.58 -79.12 -29.29
C ILE A 19 34.87 -79.05 -27.94
N THR A 20 35.35 -79.80 -26.95
CA THR A 20 34.79 -79.80 -25.59
C THR A 20 34.93 -78.40 -24.96
N LEU A 21 36.09 -77.78 -25.08
CA LEU A 21 36.33 -76.41 -24.63
C LEU A 21 35.43 -75.40 -25.36
N LEU A 22 35.27 -75.54 -26.68
CA LEU A 22 34.41 -74.67 -27.48
C LEU A 22 32.95 -74.78 -27.05
N LEU A 23 32.44 -75.98 -26.79
CA LEU A 23 31.07 -76.19 -26.28
C LEU A 23 30.88 -75.56 -24.90
N ILE A 24 31.84 -75.72 -23.99
CA ILE A 24 31.83 -75.07 -22.67
C ILE A 24 31.83 -73.55 -22.85
N MET A 25 32.75 -73.00 -23.63
CA MET A 25 32.87 -71.56 -23.86
C MET A 25 31.60 -70.98 -24.53
N ARG A 26 31.02 -71.68 -25.50
CA ARG A 26 29.76 -71.29 -26.14
C ARG A 26 28.62 -71.19 -25.12
N ARG A 27 28.55 -72.12 -24.17
CA ARG A 27 27.46 -72.14 -23.17
C ARG A 27 27.68 -71.18 -22.00
N TYR A 28 28.93 -70.97 -21.58
CA TYR A 28 29.30 -70.21 -20.39
C TYR A 28 29.79 -68.79 -20.66
N ALA A 29 30.53 -68.51 -21.74
CA ALA A 29 31.09 -67.18 -22.02
C ALA A 29 30.15 -66.30 -22.84
N TRP A 30 29.36 -66.87 -23.75
CA TRP A 30 28.52 -66.07 -24.67
C TRP A 30 27.37 -65.35 -23.96
N LYS A 31 26.75 -66.00 -22.96
CA LYS A 31 25.66 -65.42 -22.16
C LYS A 31 26.10 -64.19 -21.34
N PRO A 32 27.16 -64.22 -20.52
CA PRO A 32 27.58 -63.06 -19.74
C PRO A 32 28.07 -61.91 -20.61
N ILE A 33 28.73 -62.17 -21.76
CA ILE A 33 29.19 -61.11 -22.67
C ILE A 33 28.00 -60.37 -23.28
N LEU A 34 27.01 -61.09 -23.82
CA LEU A 34 25.80 -60.46 -24.37
C LEU A 34 25.00 -59.73 -23.28
N HIS A 35 24.93 -60.29 -22.08
CA HIS A 35 24.26 -59.64 -20.96
C HIS A 35 24.95 -58.32 -20.56
N ALA A 36 26.28 -58.30 -20.47
CA ALA A 36 27.05 -57.10 -20.17
C ALA A 36 26.87 -56.01 -21.25
N LEU A 37 26.79 -56.42 -22.53
CA LEU A 37 26.54 -55.50 -23.64
C LEU A 37 25.13 -54.90 -23.57
N LYS A 38 24.10 -55.74 -23.36
CA LYS A 38 22.72 -55.27 -23.19
C LYS A 38 22.57 -54.33 -22.00
N LEU A 39 23.17 -54.67 -20.86
CA LEU A 39 23.15 -53.81 -19.68
C LEU A 39 23.84 -52.46 -19.95
N ARG A 40 24.91 -52.44 -20.74
CA ARG A 40 25.57 -51.20 -21.15
C ARG A 40 24.67 -50.36 -22.07
N GLU A 41 24.04 -51.00 -23.05
CA GLU A 41 23.08 -50.36 -23.96
C GLU A 41 21.92 -49.74 -23.18
N GLU A 42 21.26 -50.52 -22.31
CA GLU A 42 20.17 -50.07 -21.44
C GLU A 42 20.59 -48.88 -20.57
N ARG A 43 21.77 -48.93 -19.94
CA ARG A 43 22.28 -47.80 -19.14
C ARG A 43 22.50 -46.54 -19.97
N ILE A 44 23.03 -46.66 -21.19
CA ILE A 44 23.25 -45.52 -22.07
C ILE A 44 21.90 -44.93 -22.50
N THR A 45 20.96 -45.78 -22.89
CA THR A 45 19.61 -45.33 -23.28
C THR A 45 18.88 -44.65 -22.13
N MET A 46 18.95 -45.21 -20.92
CA MET A 46 18.40 -44.56 -19.72
C MET A 46 19.07 -43.22 -19.45
N ALA A 47 20.40 -43.16 -19.43
CA ALA A 47 21.12 -41.91 -19.18
C ALA A 47 20.82 -40.82 -20.23
N LEU A 48 20.67 -41.20 -21.51
CA LEU A 48 20.28 -40.27 -22.57
C LEU A 48 18.84 -39.76 -22.38
N ARG A 49 17.91 -40.66 -22.03
CA ARG A 49 16.51 -40.30 -21.77
C ARG A 49 16.37 -39.40 -20.54
N ASP A 50 17.13 -39.68 -19.49
CA ASP A 50 17.17 -38.84 -18.28
C ASP A 50 17.74 -37.46 -18.60
N ALA A 51 18.80 -37.40 -19.42
CA ALA A 51 19.38 -36.13 -19.85
C ALA A 51 18.42 -35.31 -20.74
N GLU A 52 17.65 -35.95 -21.61
CA GLU A 52 16.63 -35.31 -22.43
C GLU A 52 15.48 -34.78 -21.56
N THR A 53 14.97 -35.61 -20.65
CA THR A 53 13.90 -35.22 -19.70
C THR A 53 14.35 -34.05 -18.83
N ALA A 54 15.57 -34.09 -18.30
CA ALA A 54 16.13 -32.98 -17.51
C ALA A 54 16.25 -31.69 -18.33
N ARG A 55 16.61 -31.76 -19.62
CA ARG A 55 16.64 -30.58 -20.50
C ARG A 55 15.24 -30.01 -20.74
N GLU A 56 14.25 -30.87 -20.99
CA GLU A 56 12.86 -30.42 -21.16
C GLU A 56 12.31 -29.78 -19.88
N GLU A 57 12.60 -30.36 -18.72
CA GLU A 57 12.20 -29.80 -17.43
C GLU A 57 12.82 -28.43 -17.19
N VAL A 58 14.12 -28.27 -17.47
CA VAL A 58 14.80 -26.96 -17.37
C VAL A 58 14.14 -25.93 -18.30
N GLN A 59 13.84 -26.29 -19.55
CA GLN A 59 13.15 -25.39 -20.48
C GLN A 59 11.76 -24.98 -19.96
N LYS A 60 10.96 -25.94 -19.48
CA LYS A 60 9.64 -25.67 -18.87
C LYS A 60 9.76 -24.79 -17.63
N MET A 61 10.77 -25.01 -16.80
CA MET A 61 11.03 -24.17 -15.62
C MET A 61 11.41 -22.74 -16.02
N GLU A 62 12.20 -22.55 -17.07
CA GLU A 62 12.52 -21.22 -17.58
C GLU A 62 11.29 -20.48 -18.12
N GLU A 63 10.44 -21.17 -18.89
CA GLU A 63 9.18 -20.62 -19.38
C GLU A 63 8.24 -20.23 -18.23
N THR A 64 8.05 -21.14 -17.28
CA THR A 64 7.23 -20.90 -16.08
C THR A 64 7.79 -19.72 -15.28
N ARG A 65 9.11 -19.65 -15.10
CA ARG A 65 9.77 -18.53 -14.42
C ARG A 65 9.52 -17.22 -15.14
N LYS A 66 9.63 -17.18 -16.48
CA LYS A 66 9.32 -15.97 -17.27
C LYS A 66 7.88 -15.54 -17.08
N GLN A 67 6.93 -16.47 -17.14
CA GLN A 67 5.51 -16.18 -16.91
C GLN A 67 5.23 -15.67 -15.49
N ILE A 68 5.83 -16.27 -14.46
CA ILE A 68 5.69 -15.80 -13.07
C ILE A 68 6.26 -14.39 -12.93
N MET A 69 7.43 -14.11 -13.51
CA MET A 69 8.04 -12.78 -13.46
C MET A 69 7.20 -11.72 -14.18
N GLU A 70 6.57 -12.08 -15.31
CA GLU A 70 5.66 -11.18 -16.03
C GLU A 70 4.40 -10.91 -15.22
N LYS A 71 3.75 -11.94 -14.68
CA LYS A 71 2.59 -11.79 -13.79
C LYS A 71 2.91 -10.92 -12.57
N ALA A 72 4.04 -11.17 -11.91
CA ALA A 72 4.48 -10.37 -10.77
C ALA A 72 4.71 -8.90 -11.14
N ARG A 73 5.20 -8.60 -12.35
CA ARG A 73 5.34 -7.22 -12.84
C ARG A 73 3.97 -6.57 -13.07
N LEU A 74 3.04 -7.27 -13.72
CA LEU A 74 1.69 -6.77 -13.96
C LEU A 74 0.93 -6.51 -12.65
N GLU A 75 1.00 -7.43 -11.69
CA GLU A 75 0.39 -7.27 -10.37
C GLU A 75 1.02 -6.09 -9.61
N ARG A 76 2.35 -5.96 -9.63
CA ARG A 76 3.04 -4.83 -9.02
C ARG A 76 2.59 -3.50 -9.64
N ASP A 77 2.52 -3.43 -10.97
CA ASP A 77 2.17 -2.19 -11.66
C ASP A 77 0.70 -1.82 -11.39
N SER A 78 -0.19 -2.82 -11.33
CA SER A 78 -1.59 -2.65 -10.89
C SER A 78 -1.67 -2.12 -9.46
N LEU A 79 -0.90 -2.71 -8.52
CA LEU A 79 -0.87 -2.29 -7.12
C LEU A 79 -0.37 -0.85 -6.98
N ILE A 80 0.66 -0.46 -7.73
CA ILE A 80 1.18 0.91 -7.73
C ILE A 80 0.15 1.89 -8.28
N GLN A 81 -0.58 1.51 -9.34
CA GLN A 81 -1.63 2.33 -9.92
C GLN A 81 -2.79 2.53 -8.93
N GLU A 82 -3.24 1.45 -8.29
CA GLU A 82 -4.28 1.48 -7.26
C GLU A 82 -3.85 2.34 -6.07
N ALA A 83 -2.62 2.16 -5.56
CA ALA A 83 -2.09 2.97 -4.48
C ALA A 83 -2.03 4.47 -4.83
N ARG A 84 -1.70 4.82 -6.10
CA ARG A 84 -1.74 6.21 -6.57
C ARG A 84 -3.16 6.76 -6.60
N ALA A 85 -4.12 5.99 -7.09
CA ALA A 85 -5.53 6.37 -7.12
C ALA A 85 -6.06 6.62 -5.71
N ILE A 86 -5.82 5.70 -4.78
CA ILE A 86 -6.21 5.84 -3.36
C ILE A 86 -5.54 7.07 -2.73
N LYS A 87 -4.24 7.29 -2.99
CA LYS A 87 -3.53 8.47 -2.47
C LYS A 87 -4.16 9.77 -2.98
N ASP A 88 -4.49 9.84 -4.27
CA ASP A 88 -5.12 11.03 -4.85
C ASP A 88 -6.55 11.23 -4.32
N GLU A 89 -7.31 10.16 -4.11
CA GLU A 89 -8.62 10.18 -3.45
C GLU A 89 -8.53 10.73 -2.01
N ILE A 90 -7.64 10.18 -1.19
CA ILE A 90 -7.42 10.64 0.20
C ILE A 90 -7.04 12.12 0.23
N VAL A 91 -6.15 12.56 -0.67
CA VAL A 91 -5.74 13.97 -0.74
C VAL A 91 -6.91 14.87 -1.12
N ASN A 92 -7.76 14.44 -2.05
CA ASN A 92 -8.94 15.19 -2.45
C ASN A 92 -9.99 15.26 -1.34
N GLU A 93 -10.25 14.14 -0.66
CA GLU A 93 -11.17 14.08 0.48
C GLU A 93 -10.67 14.95 1.64
N ALA A 94 -9.37 14.88 1.96
CA ALA A 94 -8.76 15.72 2.98
C ALA A 94 -8.86 17.21 2.63
N ARG A 95 -8.65 17.59 1.36
CA ARG A 95 -8.82 18.97 0.90
C ARG A 95 -10.26 19.44 1.02
N LEU A 96 -11.23 18.63 0.61
CA LEU A 96 -12.66 18.97 0.71
C LEU A 96 -13.08 19.13 2.18
N THR A 97 -12.63 18.23 3.04
CA THR A 97 -12.89 18.30 4.49
C THR A 97 -12.27 19.54 5.11
N ALA A 98 -11.01 19.85 4.76
CA ALA A 98 -10.33 21.05 5.21
C ALA A 98 -11.03 22.34 4.75
N GLN A 99 -11.52 22.39 3.51
CA GLN A 99 -12.29 23.53 3.01
C GLN A 99 -13.60 23.72 3.78
N LYS A 100 -14.35 22.64 4.02
CA LYS A 100 -15.60 22.68 4.81
C LYS A 100 -15.36 23.15 6.25
N GLU A 101 -14.31 22.64 6.90
CA GLU A 101 -13.96 23.09 8.25
C GLU A 101 -13.47 24.54 8.26
N ALA A 102 -12.71 24.98 7.27
CA ALA A 102 -12.32 26.38 7.13
C ALA A 102 -13.53 27.31 6.95
N GLU A 103 -14.50 26.95 6.10
CA GLU A 103 -15.75 27.70 5.94
C GLU A 103 -16.53 27.80 7.25
N LYS A 104 -16.62 26.69 8.00
CA LYS A 104 -17.29 26.64 9.30
C LYS A 104 -16.60 27.52 10.34
N ILE A 105 -15.26 27.53 10.37
CA ILE A 105 -14.48 28.41 11.24
C ILE A 105 -14.73 29.88 10.86
N MET A 106 -14.70 30.21 9.57
CA MET A 106 -14.95 31.56 9.09
C MET A 106 -16.37 32.06 9.42
N LEU A 107 -17.38 31.19 9.29
CA LEU A 107 -18.75 31.49 9.70
C LEU A 107 -18.84 31.77 11.20
N LYS A 108 -18.28 30.89 12.03
CA LYS A 108 -18.23 31.10 13.49
C LYS A 108 -17.50 32.39 13.88
N ALA A 109 -16.39 32.70 13.22
CA ALA A 109 -15.64 33.92 13.46
C ALA A 109 -16.47 35.17 13.12
N ARG A 110 -17.19 35.16 11.98
CA ARG A 110 -18.11 36.25 11.62
C ARG A 110 -19.23 36.43 12.64
N GLU A 111 -19.86 35.33 13.06
CA GLU A 111 -20.90 35.37 14.10
C GLU A 111 -20.38 35.91 15.43
N GLN A 112 -19.15 35.56 15.80
CA GLN A 112 -18.49 36.07 17.00
C GLN A 112 -18.20 37.57 16.89
N ILE A 113 -17.64 38.02 15.77
CA ILE A 113 -17.40 39.45 15.50
C ILE A 113 -18.71 40.25 15.57
N ASP A 114 -19.79 39.73 14.99
CA ASP A 114 -21.09 40.40 15.05
C ASP A 114 -21.67 40.48 16.46
N ARG A 115 -21.45 39.44 17.30
CA ARG A 115 -21.80 39.49 18.73
C ARG A 115 -20.97 40.52 19.47
N GLU A 116 -19.65 40.46 19.36
CA GLU A 116 -18.73 41.41 20.01
C GLU A 116 -19.03 42.85 19.61
N ARG A 117 -19.34 43.10 18.33
CA ARG A 117 -19.77 44.42 17.85
C ARG A 117 -21.06 44.89 18.51
N LYS A 118 -22.06 44.01 18.67
CA LYS A 118 -23.33 44.34 19.34
C LYS A 118 -23.11 44.63 20.82
N GLU A 119 -22.26 43.86 21.48
CA GLU A 119 -21.88 44.07 22.89
C GLU A 119 -21.16 45.41 23.07
N ALA A 120 -20.14 45.70 22.24
CA ALA A 120 -19.45 46.99 22.27
C ALA A 120 -20.39 48.19 22.02
N LEU A 121 -21.34 48.05 21.07
CA LEU A 121 -22.35 49.08 20.84
C LEU A 121 -23.30 49.27 22.04
N ALA A 122 -23.68 48.19 22.71
CA ALA A 122 -24.50 48.27 23.91
C ALA A 122 -23.74 48.96 25.06
N GLU A 123 -22.46 48.63 25.24
CA GLU A 123 -21.58 49.25 26.22
C GLU A 123 -21.42 50.76 25.97
N ILE A 124 -21.13 51.15 24.72
CA ILE A 124 -21.04 52.57 24.33
C ILE A 124 -22.35 53.31 24.64
N ARG A 125 -23.51 52.73 24.30
CA ARG A 125 -24.82 53.35 24.61
C ARG A 125 -25.02 53.54 26.11
N SER A 126 -24.61 52.55 26.92
CA SER A 126 -24.66 52.65 28.37
C SER A 126 -23.77 53.78 28.90
N GLN A 127 -22.52 53.86 28.42
CA GLN A 127 -21.58 54.92 28.81
C GLN A 127 -22.08 56.31 28.41
N VAL A 128 -22.63 56.47 27.21
CA VAL A 128 -23.23 57.73 26.75
C VAL A 128 -24.45 58.11 27.60
N GLY A 129 -25.27 57.14 27.98
CA GLY A 129 -26.42 57.36 28.88
C GLY A 129 -25.99 57.87 30.26
N LEU A 130 -24.96 57.25 30.85
CA LEU A 130 -24.40 57.69 32.12
C LEU A 130 -23.80 59.10 32.02
N LEU A 131 -23.03 59.39 30.97
CA LEU A 131 -22.43 60.70 30.75
C LEU A 131 -23.51 61.78 30.54
N SER A 132 -24.58 61.46 29.82
CA SER A 132 -25.71 62.36 29.60
C SER A 132 -26.43 62.69 30.91
N LEU A 133 -26.61 61.70 31.79
CA LEU A 133 -27.18 61.89 33.12
C LEU A 133 -26.26 62.74 34.02
N GLU A 134 -24.95 62.54 33.95
CA GLU A 134 -23.97 63.35 34.69
C GLU A 134 -24.00 64.83 34.23
N ILE A 135 -24.04 65.07 32.92
CA ILE A 135 -24.16 66.42 32.33
C ILE A 135 -25.49 67.05 32.74
N ALA A 136 -26.61 66.33 32.61
CA ALA A 136 -27.93 66.81 33.05
C ALA A 136 -27.94 67.16 34.55
N GLY A 137 -27.28 66.34 35.39
CA GLY A 137 -27.12 66.61 36.81
C GLY A 137 -26.26 67.85 37.12
N LYS A 138 -25.19 68.09 36.36
CA LYS A 138 -24.37 69.30 36.48
C LYS A 138 -25.14 70.56 36.06
N ILE A 139 -25.83 70.51 34.90
CA ILE A 139 -26.66 71.63 34.42
C ILE A 139 -27.78 71.92 35.42
N LEU A 140 -28.47 70.90 35.94
CA LEU A 140 -29.53 71.09 36.94
C LEU A 140 -28.98 71.73 38.22
N LYS A 141 -27.81 71.29 38.72
CA LYS A 141 -27.14 71.93 39.86
C LYS A 141 -26.82 73.40 39.60
N GLU A 142 -26.36 73.73 38.40
CA GLU A 142 -26.01 75.10 37.99
C GLU A 142 -27.25 75.99 37.84
N GLU A 143 -28.34 75.46 37.26
CA GLU A 143 -29.63 76.14 37.17
C GLU A 143 -30.31 76.30 38.55
N MET A 144 -30.00 75.45 39.52
CA MET A 144 -30.50 75.55 40.89
C MET A 144 -29.56 76.30 41.85
N ALA A 145 -28.49 76.93 41.35
CA ALA A 145 -27.48 77.61 42.18
C ALA A 145 -27.96 78.94 42.80
N THR A 146 -29.05 79.51 42.30
CA THR A 146 -29.58 80.82 42.75
C THR A 146 -31.05 80.69 43.18
N ALA A 147 -31.43 81.33 44.28
CA ALA A 147 -32.79 81.25 44.84
C ALA A 147 -33.89 81.72 43.86
N GLU A 148 -33.58 82.71 43.01
CA GLU A 148 -34.49 83.23 41.97
C GLU A 148 -34.83 82.18 40.90
N LYS A 149 -33.84 81.40 40.45
CA LYS A 149 -34.06 80.33 39.46
C LYS A 149 -34.86 79.17 40.05
N GLN A 150 -34.66 78.83 41.32
CA GLN A 150 -35.45 77.81 42.02
C GLN A 150 -36.93 78.20 42.12
N GLN A 151 -37.24 79.48 42.43
CA GLN A 151 -38.61 79.99 42.45
C GLN A 151 -39.27 79.94 41.06
N GLN A 152 -38.56 80.33 39.99
CA GLN A 152 -39.08 80.23 38.62
C GLN A 152 -39.42 78.80 38.20
N VAL A 153 -38.60 77.81 38.59
CA VAL A 153 -38.88 76.40 38.31
C VAL A 153 -40.14 75.94 39.07
N LEU A 154 -40.30 76.36 40.32
CA LEU A 154 -41.48 76.04 41.14
C LEU A 154 -42.77 76.62 40.54
N GLU A 155 -42.75 77.89 40.13
CA GLU A 155 -43.87 78.53 39.42
C GLU A 155 -44.21 77.81 38.11
N LYS A 156 -43.20 77.37 37.34
CA LYS A 156 -43.41 76.61 36.09
C LYS A 156 -44.04 75.25 36.34
N TYR A 157 -43.66 74.56 37.42
CA TYR A 157 -44.25 73.27 37.80
C TYR A 157 -45.69 73.42 38.27
N ILE A 158 -45.97 74.40 39.14
CA ILE A 158 -47.32 74.69 39.61
C ILE A 158 -48.23 75.04 38.41
N LYS A 159 -47.75 75.90 37.50
CA LYS A 159 -48.49 76.29 36.29
C LYS A 159 -48.75 75.12 35.33
N ASN A 160 -47.82 74.17 35.17
CA ASN A 160 -48.03 73.00 34.31
C ASN A 160 -48.98 71.95 34.93
N VAL A 161 -49.04 71.85 36.26
CA VAL A 161 -50.01 70.99 36.96
C VAL A 161 -51.42 71.59 36.95
N GLU A 162 -51.53 72.92 36.92
CA GLU A 162 -52.82 73.63 36.75
C GLU A 162 -53.34 73.63 35.29
N LEU A 163 -52.51 73.24 34.32
CA LEU A 163 -52.84 73.22 32.88
C LEU A 163 -53.21 71.81 32.34
N ASN A 164 -53.23 70.78 33.19
CA ASN A 164 -53.80 69.46 32.93
C ASN A 164 -54.96 69.18 33.89
#